data_AF-X0RZG7-F1
#
_entry.id   AF-X0RZG7-F1
#
_cell.length_a   1.000
_cell.length_b   1.000
_cell.length_c   1.000
_cell.angle_alpha   90.00
_cell.angle_beta   90.00
_cell.angle_gamma   90.00
#
_symmetry.space_group_name_H-M   'P 1'
#
loop_
_entity.id
_entity.type
_entity.pdbx_description
1 polymer ?
#
loop_
_entity_poly.entity_id
_entity_poly.type
_entity_poly.pdbx_seq_one_letter_code
_entity_poly.pdbx_strand_id
1 'polypeptide(L)'
;LGGEIVRVARQSEAAPERYAAIVLFDPDLAEETCRRLSQLLNSLSSGPSAPPSDDDARLPRLPARESREFPGLRLDPETDPDLRAGFAVDVDRGPEVDAEPGEPAGADGAERRERARGHYERFVQGLSAGRSMILMGRDLSSEGMRVERLPGLWPGQHFRLAIYGPTRATPFMVRARVSRDDGEHGLALRFEGVASDDARELDKIVAALPQVEALDDDECAGLGAVISEIVGPA
;
A
#
# COMPACT_ATOMS: atom_id res chain seq x y z
N LEU A 1 -15.71 -14.98 -12.45
CA LEU A 1 -15.33 -14.22 -11.25
C LEU A 1 -16.18 -14.72 -10.10
N GLY A 2 -15.71 -15.75 -9.39
CA GLY A 2 -16.28 -16.09 -8.10
C GLY A 2 -15.68 -15.15 -7.06
N GLY A 3 -16.56 -14.49 -6.31
CA GLY A 3 -16.20 -13.64 -5.20
C GLY A 3 -17.39 -13.60 -4.28
N GLU A 4 -17.18 -13.90 -3.01
CA GLU A 4 -18.23 -13.86 -2.01
C GLU A 4 -18.04 -12.61 -1.17
N ILE A 5 -19.11 -11.82 -1.02
CA ILE A 5 -19.14 -10.79 0.02
C ILE A 5 -19.28 -11.54 1.34
N VAL A 6 -18.14 -11.77 1.99
CA VAL A 6 -18.11 -12.56 3.23
C VAL A 6 -18.72 -11.73 4.38
N ARG A 7 -18.55 -10.40 4.33
CA ARG A 7 -19.04 -9.48 5.37
C ARG A 7 -19.44 -8.13 4.81
N VAL A 8 -20.52 -7.56 5.36
CA VAL A 8 -20.89 -6.15 5.23
C VAL A 8 -21.17 -5.61 6.63
N ALA A 9 -20.51 -4.52 7.01
CA ALA A 9 -20.70 -3.83 8.27
C ALA A 9 -21.21 -2.42 8.00
N ARG A 10 -22.23 -1.98 8.74
CA ARG A 10 -22.70 -0.61 8.73
C ARG A 10 -21.86 0.22 9.71
N GLN A 11 -21.24 1.29 9.23
CA GLN A 11 -20.50 2.26 10.04
C GLN A 11 -21.47 3.38 10.45
N SER A 12 -21.82 3.41 11.73
CA SER A 12 -22.62 4.43 12.44
C SER A 12 -24.13 4.56 12.09
N GLU A 13 -24.91 4.96 13.10
CA GLU A 13 -26.33 5.32 13.01
C GLU A 13 -26.55 6.83 12.77
N ALA A 14 -25.53 7.67 12.97
CA ALA A 14 -25.74 9.10 13.21
C ALA A 14 -25.65 10.06 11.99
N ALA A 15 -25.09 9.66 10.84
CA ALA A 15 -25.11 10.41 9.56
C ALA A 15 -24.47 9.56 8.45
N PRO A 16 -24.64 9.91 7.16
CA PRO A 16 -25.18 9.03 6.10
C PRO A 16 -24.68 7.59 6.17
N GLU A 17 -25.57 6.63 5.95
CA GLU A 17 -25.28 5.18 6.06
C GLU A 17 -24.00 4.81 5.31
N ARG A 18 -22.93 4.49 6.06
CA ARG A 18 -21.68 3.98 5.50
C ARG A 18 -21.68 2.47 5.63
N TYR A 19 -21.18 1.80 4.60
CA TYR A 19 -21.02 0.35 4.58
C TYR A 19 -19.57 0.01 4.28
N ALA A 20 -18.98 -0.86 5.09
CA ALA A 20 -17.71 -1.51 4.79
C ALA A 20 -18.02 -2.95 4.35
N ALA A 21 -17.44 -3.39 3.24
CA ALA A 21 -17.59 -4.75 2.77
C ALA A 21 -16.22 -5.42 2.67
N ILE A 22 -16.13 -6.68 3.11
CA ILE A 22 -14.98 -7.55 2.87
C ILE A 22 -15.41 -8.52 1.78
N VAL A 23 -14.70 -8.46 0.66
CA VAL A 23 -14.90 -9.34 -0.48
C VAL A 23 -13.75 -10.34 -0.48
N LEU A 24 -14.06 -11.61 -0.31
CA LEU A 24 -13.11 -12.69 -0.53
C LEU A 24 -13.25 -13.13 -1.97
N PHE A 25 -12.13 -13.14 -2.67
CA PHE A 25 -12.07 -13.61 -4.04
C PHE A 25 -11.48 -15.01 -4.09
N ASP A 26 -11.85 -15.80 -5.11
CA ASP A 26 -11.29 -17.15 -5.31
C ASP A 26 -9.75 -17.12 -5.27
N PRO A 27 -9.09 -18.05 -4.56
CA PRO A 27 -7.62 -18.05 -4.43
C PRO A 27 -6.91 -18.28 -5.77
N ASP A 28 -7.58 -18.93 -6.73
CA ASP A 28 -7.03 -19.25 -8.06
C ASP A 28 -7.20 -18.10 -9.07
N LEU A 29 -7.56 -16.90 -8.61
CA LEU A 29 -7.68 -15.75 -9.48
C LEU A 29 -6.33 -15.35 -10.07
N ALA A 30 -6.31 -15.18 -11.39
CA ALA A 30 -5.16 -14.64 -12.09
C ALA A 30 -4.77 -13.27 -11.52
N GLU A 31 -3.47 -13.04 -11.33
CA GLU A 31 -2.91 -11.84 -10.69
C GLU A 31 -3.41 -10.54 -11.34
N GLU A 32 -3.48 -10.51 -12.67
CA GLU A 32 -4.03 -9.37 -13.44
C GLU A 32 -5.47 -9.05 -13.03
N THR A 33 -6.26 -10.08 -12.74
CA THR A 33 -7.67 -9.92 -12.32
C THR A 33 -7.75 -9.40 -10.89
N CYS A 34 -6.90 -9.88 -9.97
CA CYS A 34 -6.77 -9.34 -8.62
C CYS A 34 -6.37 -7.86 -8.63
N ARG A 35 -5.43 -7.49 -9.50
CA ARG A 35 -4.99 -6.10 -9.71
C ARG A 35 -6.14 -5.23 -10.20
N ARG A 36 -6.89 -5.68 -11.20
CA ARG A 36 -8.05 -4.98 -11.75
C ARG A 36 -9.19 -4.83 -10.75
N LEU A 37 -9.46 -5.86 -9.93
CA LEU A 37 -10.46 -5.83 -8.86
C LEU A 37 -10.08 -4.84 -7.76
N SER A 38 -8.81 -4.84 -7.34
CA SER A 38 -8.30 -3.85 -6.37
C SER A 38 -8.45 -2.42 -6.89
N GLN A 39 -8.12 -2.17 -8.16
CA GLN A 39 -8.32 -0.87 -8.81
C GLN A 39 -9.80 -0.45 -8.85
N LEU A 40 -10.70 -1.39 -9.16
CA LEU A 40 -12.15 -1.14 -9.18
C LEU A 40 -12.71 -0.87 -7.78
N LEU A 41 -12.29 -1.64 -6.77
CA LEU A 41 -12.71 -1.40 -5.38
C LEU A 41 -12.21 -0.06 -4.86
N ASN A 42 -10.98 0.34 -5.21
CA ASN A 42 -10.42 1.65 -4.87
C ASN A 42 -11.13 2.81 -5.58
N SER A 43 -11.55 2.63 -6.84
CA SER A 43 -12.32 3.67 -7.54
C SER A 43 -13.73 3.81 -6.97
N LEU A 44 -14.35 2.71 -6.55
CA LEU A 44 -15.69 2.68 -5.94
C LEU A 44 -15.70 3.13 -4.47
N SER A 45 -14.60 2.94 -3.73
CA SER A 45 -14.48 3.41 -2.34
C SER A 45 -14.32 4.94 -2.23
N SER A 46 -14.07 5.61 -3.34
CA SER A 46 -13.95 7.07 -3.45
C SER A 46 -15.30 7.79 -3.46
N GLY A 47 -16.19 7.49 -2.51
CA GLY A 47 -17.40 8.28 -2.27
C GLY A 47 -17.08 9.70 -1.76
N PRO A 48 -18.05 10.63 -1.75
CA PRO A 48 -17.85 11.97 -1.22
C PRO A 48 -17.41 11.89 0.26
N SER A 49 -16.18 12.35 0.52
CA SER A 49 -15.57 12.38 1.86
C SER A 49 -16.49 13.11 2.84
N ALA A 50 -17.01 12.39 3.83
CA ALA A 50 -17.63 12.99 5.00
C ALA A 50 -16.63 12.95 6.17
N PRO A 51 -16.67 13.92 7.10
CA PRO A 51 -15.72 14.02 8.20
C PRO A 51 -15.77 12.77 9.12
N PRO A 52 -14.69 12.51 9.88
CA PRO A 52 -14.68 11.46 10.90
C PRO A 52 -15.69 11.78 12.01
N SER A 53 -16.30 10.74 12.60
CA SER A 53 -17.13 10.86 13.80
C SER A 53 -16.41 10.21 14.98
N ASP A 54 -16.46 10.81 16.15
CA ASP A 54 -15.86 10.30 17.40
C ASP A 54 -16.40 8.94 17.88
N ASP A 55 -17.36 8.33 17.17
CA ASP A 55 -18.03 7.07 17.54
C ASP A 55 -17.37 5.81 16.93
N ASP A 56 -16.18 5.94 16.31
CA ASP A 56 -15.45 4.84 15.66
C ASP A 56 -14.94 3.74 16.62
N ALA A 57 -15.12 3.91 17.93
CA ALA A 57 -14.74 2.92 18.94
C ALA A 57 -15.74 1.77 19.13
N ARG A 58 -16.87 1.75 18.41
CA ARG A 58 -17.96 0.78 18.60
C ARG A 58 -18.37 0.08 17.30
N LEU A 59 -17.44 -0.65 16.70
CA LEU A 59 -17.84 -1.62 15.67
C LEU A 59 -18.72 -2.70 16.32
N PRO A 60 -19.89 -3.04 15.73
CA PRO A 60 -20.74 -4.10 16.25
C PRO A 60 -20.00 -5.44 16.22
N ARG A 61 -20.02 -6.17 17.35
CA ARG A 61 -19.38 -7.48 17.47
C ARG A 61 -19.97 -8.45 16.45
N LEU A 62 -19.12 -9.05 15.63
CA LEU A 62 -19.53 -9.98 14.59
C LEU A 62 -19.92 -11.34 15.23
N PRO A 63 -21.02 -11.99 14.78
CA PRO A 63 -21.37 -13.33 15.24
C PRO A 63 -20.36 -14.36 14.73
N ALA A 64 -20.06 -15.37 15.54
CA ALA A 64 -19.14 -16.45 15.17
C ALA A 64 -19.64 -17.21 13.93
N ARG A 65 -18.72 -17.53 13.01
CA ARG A 65 -19.01 -18.38 11.83
C ARG A 65 -17.95 -19.47 11.68
N GLU A 66 -18.36 -20.66 11.28
CA GLU A 66 -17.43 -21.71 10.87
C GLU A 66 -16.98 -21.49 9.43
N SER A 67 -15.68 -21.62 9.19
CA SER A 67 -15.13 -21.60 7.84
C SER A 67 -15.58 -22.84 7.07
N ARG A 68 -16.08 -22.66 5.85
CA ARG A 68 -16.41 -23.77 4.95
C ARG A 68 -15.16 -24.44 4.37
N GLU A 69 -14.10 -23.66 4.17
CA GLU A 69 -12.83 -24.12 3.59
C GLU A 69 -11.97 -24.86 4.60
N PHE A 70 -12.11 -24.51 5.88
CA PHE A 70 -11.35 -25.09 6.99
C PHE A 70 -12.31 -25.65 8.05
N PRO A 71 -12.79 -26.90 7.89
CA PRO A 71 -13.66 -27.53 8.87
C PRO A 71 -13.02 -27.53 10.27
N GLY A 72 -13.69 -26.92 11.24
CA GLY A 72 -13.19 -26.76 12.61
C GLY A 72 -12.53 -25.41 12.92
N LEU A 73 -12.27 -24.57 11.93
CA LEU A 73 -11.85 -23.18 12.15
C LEU A 73 -13.09 -22.30 12.39
N ARG A 74 -13.24 -21.81 13.61
CA ARG A 74 -14.26 -20.81 13.97
C ARG A 74 -13.67 -19.41 13.86
N LEU A 75 -14.25 -18.60 12.98
CA LEU A 75 -14.00 -17.17 12.89
C LEU A 75 -14.88 -16.48 13.94
N ASP A 76 -14.37 -16.42 15.16
CA ASP A 76 -14.96 -15.70 16.28
C ASP A 76 -14.02 -14.57 16.75
N PRO A 77 -14.47 -13.64 17.59
CA PRO A 77 -13.64 -12.52 18.05
C PRO A 77 -12.41 -12.93 18.88
N GLU A 78 -12.34 -14.20 19.30
CA GLU A 78 -11.19 -14.76 20.02
C GLU A 78 -10.10 -15.23 19.03
N THR A 79 -10.52 -15.78 17.89
CA THR A 79 -9.63 -16.32 16.84
C THR A 79 -9.28 -15.27 15.77
N ASP A 80 -10.20 -14.34 15.48
CA ASP A 80 -9.97 -13.12 14.71
C ASP A 80 -9.92 -11.94 15.69
N PRO A 81 -8.74 -11.60 16.25
CA PRO A 81 -8.64 -10.38 17.03
C PRO A 81 -9.11 -9.22 16.15
N ASP A 82 -9.87 -8.28 16.74
CA ASP A 82 -10.31 -7.08 16.04
C ASP A 82 -9.12 -6.53 15.25
N LEU A 83 -9.18 -6.58 13.92
CA LEU A 83 -8.31 -5.80 13.06
C LEU A 83 -8.68 -4.36 13.37
N ARG A 84 -8.12 -3.84 14.46
CA ARG A 84 -8.15 -2.43 14.79
C ARG A 84 -7.48 -1.77 13.59
N ALA A 85 -8.28 -1.29 12.65
CA ALA A 85 -7.91 -0.16 11.83
C ALA A 85 -7.79 1.03 12.80
N GLY A 86 -6.79 0.98 13.67
CA GLY A 86 -6.62 1.83 14.85
C GLY A 86 -6.06 3.19 14.49
N PHE A 87 -6.50 3.76 13.38
CA PHE A 87 -6.11 5.09 12.96
C PHE A 87 -7.38 5.89 12.67
N ALA A 88 -8.08 6.30 13.74
CA ALA A 88 -8.79 7.57 13.69
C ALA A 88 -7.70 8.64 13.61
N VAL A 89 -7.45 9.13 12.39
CA VAL A 89 -6.43 10.14 12.14
C VAL A 89 -7.01 11.49 12.52
N ASP A 90 -6.44 12.09 13.55
CA ASP A 90 -6.70 13.48 13.91
C ASP A 90 -6.23 14.38 12.74
N VAL A 91 -7.20 15.07 12.14
CA VAL A 91 -7.01 15.90 10.94
C VAL A 91 -6.59 17.28 11.39
N ASP A 92 -5.31 17.43 11.71
CA ASP A 92 -4.75 18.77 11.81
C ASP A 92 -4.53 19.31 10.39
N ARG A 93 -5.34 20.31 10.02
CA ARG A 93 -5.23 21.07 8.77
C ARG A 93 -3.92 21.85 8.83
N GLY A 94 -2.87 21.27 8.26
CA GLY A 94 -1.63 21.99 8.03
C GLY A 94 -1.88 23.24 7.18
N PRO A 95 -1.11 24.32 7.41
CA PRO A 95 -1.29 25.58 6.69
C PRO A 95 -1.11 25.39 5.19
N GLU A 96 -1.95 26.05 4.40
CA GLU A 96 -1.82 26.15 2.94
C GLU A 96 -0.41 26.66 2.62
N VAL A 97 0.37 25.82 1.93
CA VAL A 97 1.70 26.18 1.45
C VAL A 97 1.56 26.55 -0.01
N ASP A 98 1.79 27.83 -0.31
CA ASP A 98 1.85 28.35 -1.67
C ASP A 98 2.92 27.58 -2.47
N ALA A 99 2.47 26.86 -3.49
CA ALA A 99 3.33 26.08 -4.36
C ALA A 99 4.02 27.00 -5.38
N GLU A 100 5.30 27.27 -5.18
CA GLU A 100 6.16 27.91 -6.18
C GLU A 100 6.27 27.03 -7.46
N PRO A 101 6.34 27.64 -8.66
CA PRO A 101 6.39 26.90 -9.93
C PRO A 101 7.80 26.33 -10.16
N GLY A 102 7.92 25.01 -10.20
CA GLY A 102 9.17 24.32 -10.53
C GLY A 102 9.49 24.37 -12.03
N GLU A 103 10.71 24.81 -12.36
CA GLU A 103 11.30 24.79 -13.70
C GLU A 103 11.34 23.38 -14.31
N PRO A 104 11.21 23.24 -15.65
CA PRO A 104 11.29 21.95 -16.32
C PRO A 104 12.73 21.45 -16.44
N ALA A 105 13.00 20.29 -15.83
CA ALA A 105 14.29 19.59 -15.93
C ALA A 105 14.45 18.91 -17.30
N GLY A 106 15.56 19.21 -17.96
CA GLY A 106 15.98 18.63 -19.24
C GLY A 106 16.36 17.16 -19.16
N ALA A 107 16.23 16.50 -20.31
CA ALA A 107 16.43 15.08 -20.54
C ALA A 107 17.90 14.63 -20.49
N ASP A 108 18.07 13.33 -20.22
CA ASP A 108 19.27 12.50 -20.38
C ASP A 108 20.51 12.86 -19.56
N GLY A 109 20.42 12.61 -18.26
CA GLY A 109 21.58 12.28 -17.44
C GLY A 109 21.39 10.86 -16.90
N ALA A 110 22.32 9.96 -17.20
CA ALA A 110 22.48 8.71 -16.46
C ALA A 110 22.63 9.06 -14.97
N GLU A 111 21.51 9.03 -14.26
CA GLU A 111 21.37 9.44 -12.88
C GLU A 111 22.23 8.49 -12.05
N ARG A 112 23.44 8.92 -11.67
CA ARG A 112 24.32 8.17 -10.76
C ARG A 112 23.61 8.06 -9.43
N ARG A 113 22.93 6.93 -9.22
CA ARG A 113 22.19 6.65 -8.00
C ARG A 113 23.20 6.38 -6.88
N GLU A 114 23.22 7.24 -5.87
CA GLU A 114 24.15 7.12 -4.73
C GLU A 114 23.71 6.08 -3.68
N ARG A 115 22.47 5.55 -3.75
CA ARG A 115 21.93 4.64 -2.72
C ARG A 115 21.21 3.42 -3.28
N ALA A 116 21.38 2.32 -2.56
CA ALA A 116 20.74 1.04 -2.85
C ALA A 116 19.20 1.13 -2.72
N ARG A 117 18.51 0.42 -3.61
CA ARG A 117 17.06 0.19 -3.55
C ARG A 117 16.80 -1.31 -3.45
N GLY A 118 15.78 -1.65 -2.69
CA GLY A 118 15.32 -3.04 -2.57
C GLY A 118 13.94 -3.23 -3.18
N HIS A 119 13.66 -4.44 -3.65
CA HIS A 119 12.31 -4.82 -4.08
C HIS A 119 11.36 -4.76 -2.88
N TYR A 120 10.25 -4.03 -3.04
CA TYR A 120 9.27 -3.79 -1.99
C TYR A 120 7.84 -3.97 -2.52
N GLU A 121 7.51 -5.18 -2.93
CA GLU A 121 6.18 -5.55 -3.43
C GLU A 121 5.19 -5.77 -2.29
N ARG A 122 4.83 -4.68 -1.62
CA ARG A 122 3.90 -4.69 -0.49
C ARG A 122 2.88 -3.57 -0.60
N PHE A 123 1.68 -3.85 -0.10
CA PHE A 123 0.66 -2.82 0.07
C PHE A 123 1.08 -1.83 1.16
N VAL A 124 0.96 -0.55 0.84
CA VAL A 124 1.23 0.57 1.73
C VAL A 124 -0.04 1.41 1.83
N GLN A 125 -0.48 1.68 3.06
CA GLN A 125 -1.62 2.55 3.27
C GLN A 125 -1.17 4.00 3.12
N GLY A 126 -1.79 4.71 2.19
CA GLY A 126 -1.62 6.14 1.98
C GLY A 126 -2.81 6.94 2.51
N LEU A 127 -2.52 8.15 2.99
CA LEU A 127 -3.51 9.16 3.34
C LEU A 127 -3.20 10.45 2.58
N SER A 128 -4.16 10.92 1.77
CA SER A 128 -4.03 12.19 1.02
C SER A 128 -5.33 12.99 1.15
N ALA A 129 -5.22 14.26 1.54
CA ALA A 129 -6.38 15.15 1.74
C ALA A 129 -7.52 14.53 2.56
N GLY A 130 -7.18 13.76 3.60
CA GLY A 130 -8.14 13.06 4.47
C GLY A 130 -8.76 11.79 3.88
N ARG A 131 -8.37 11.38 2.66
CA ARG A 131 -8.81 10.13 2.03
C ARG A 131 -7.76 9.04 2.18
N SER A 132 -8.17 7.89 2.69
CA SER A 132 -7.31 6.70 2.76
C SER A 132 -7.33 5.95 1.43
N MET A 133 -6.18 5.46 1.02
CA MET A 133 -6.01 4.64 -0.18
C MET A 133 -4.95 3.57 0.09
N ILE A 134 -5.00 2.49 -0.68
CA ILE A 134 -3.98 1.45 -0.66
C ILE A 134 -3.14 1.58 -1.94
N LEU A 135 -1.83 1.73 -1.76
CA LEU A 135 -0.84 1.80 -2.82
C LEU A 135 -0.07 0.49 -2.86
N MET A 136 0.27 -0.01 -4.04
CA MET A 136 1.17 -1.14 -4.18
C MET A 136 2.60 -0.61 -4.35
N GLY A 137 3.48 -0.86 -3.37
CA GLY A 137 4.90 -0.57 -3.51
C GLY A 137 5.56 -1.48 -4.55
N ARG A 138 6.62 -0.97 -5.19
CA ARG A 138 7.47 -1.72 -6.13
C ARG A 138 8.90 -1.80 -5.64
N ASP A 139 9.46 -0.65 -5.33
CA ASP A 139 10.80 -0.52 -4.74
C ASP A 139 10.80 0.49 -3.60
N LEU A 140 11.71 0.28 -2.65
CA LEU A 140 11.89 1.12 -1.47
C LEU A 140 13.37 1.48 -1.29
N SER A 141 13.61 2.73 -0.94
CA SER A 141 14.92 3.26 -0.55
C SER A 141 14.78 4.09 0.74
N SER A 142 15.91 4.58 1.26
CA SER A 142 15.90 5.48 2.41
C SER A 142 15.34 6.88 2.11
N GLU A 143 15.20 7.24 0.83
CA GLU A 143 14.75 8.57 0.41
C GLU A 143 13.37 8.57 -0.23
N GLY A 144 12.83 7.41 -0.56
CA GLY A 144 11.57 7.32 -1.28
C GLY A 144 11.15 5.91 -1.60
N MET A 145 10.07 5.81 -2.36
CA MET A 145 9.58 4.54 -2.88
C MET A 145 8.93 4.73 -4.24
N ARG A 146 8.89 3.67 -5.03
CA ARG A 146 8.05 3.61 -6.23
C ARG A 146 6.78 2.85 -5.92
N VAL A 147 5.65 3.37 -6.40
CA VAL A 147 4.34 2.70 -6.28
C VAL A 147 3.73 2.46 -7.64
N GLU A 148 2.82 1.49 -7.75
CA GLU A 148 2.01 1.33 -8.94
C GLU A 148 1.20 2.58 -9.25
N ARG A 149 0.95 2.78 -10.55
CA ARG A 149 0.15 3.90 -11.02
C ARG A 149 -1.30 3.71 -10.58
N LEU A 150 -1.84 4.71 -9.87
CA LEU A 150 -3.24 4.77 -9.49
C LEU A 150 -3.89 6.01 -10.12
N PRO A 151 -5.08 5.87 -10.76
CA PRO A 151 -5.82 7.03 -11.23
C PRO A 151 -6.08 8.01 -10.09
N GLY A 152 -5.84 9.31 -10.33
CA GLY A 152 -6.04 10.35 -9.31
C GLY A 152 -4.77 10.76 -8.55
N LEU A 153 -3.61 10.15 -8.86
CA LEU A 153 -2.31 10.55 -8.36
C LEU A 153 -1.54 11.35 -9.42
N TRP A 154 -0.95 12.47 -9.00
CA TRP A 154 -0.19 13.35 -9.89
C TRP A 154 1.09 13.85 -9.20
N PRO A 155 2.14 14.17 -9.97
CA PRO A 155 3.32 14.84 -9.44
C PRO A 155 2.98 16.09 -8.63
N GLY A 156 3.67 16.29 -7.50
CA GLY A 156 3.44 17.37 -6.54
C GLY A 156 2.46 17.04 -5.42
N GLN A 157 1.65 15.98 -5.54
CA GLN A 157 0.70 15.59 -4.49
C GLN A 157 1.42 15.03 -3.25
N HIS A 158 0.88 15.34 -2.06
CA HIS A 158 1.45 14.91 -0.78
C HIS A 158 0.62 13.80 -0.11
N PHE A 159 1.32 12.95 0.63
CA PHE A 159 0.81 11.75 1.29
C PHE A 159 1.41 11.60 2.67
N ARG A 160 0.67 10.94 3.55
CA ARG A 160 1.25 10.21 4.69
C ARG A 160 1.17 8.73 4.38
N LEU A 161 2.29 8.04 4.44
CA LEU A 161 2.41 6.61 4.15
C LEU A 161 2.67 5.85 5.45
N ALA A 162 1.92 4.77 5.67
CA ALA A 162 2.15 3.85 6.77
C ALA A 162 3.08 2.72 6.30
N ILE A 163 4.34 2.74 6.72
CA ILE A 163 5.35 1.74 6.33
C ILE A 163 5.51 0.73 7.46
N TYR A 164 5.37 -0.56 7.12
CA TYR A 164 5.54 -1.67 8.04
C TYR A 164 6.95 -2.24 7.94
N GLY A 165 7.66 -2.22 9.08
CA GLY A 165 8.93 -2.91 9.23
C GLY A 165 8.76 -4.40 9.53
N PRO A 166 9.81 -5.22 9.34
CA PRO A 166 9.73 -6.67 9.54
C PRO A 166 9.45 -7.08 10.99
N THR A 167 9.81 -6.25 11.97
CA THR A 167 9.74 -6.57 13.41
C THR A 167 8.73 -5.71 14.18
N ARG A 168 8.10 -4.74 13.52
CA ARG A 168 7.18 -3.80 14.17
C ARG A 168 5.73 -4.20 13.93
N ALA A 169 4.98 -4.32 15.02
CA ALA A 169 3.53 -4.47 14.98
C ALA A 169 2.82 -3.18 14.53
N THR A 170 3.43 -2.01 14.79
CA THR A 170 2.88 -0.70 14.43
C THR A 170 3.64 -0.10 13.25
N PRO A 171 2.96 0.40 12.21
CA PRO A 171 3.63 1.12 11.14
C PRO A 171 4.19 2.44 11.67
N PHE A 172 5.23 2.94 11.03
CA PHE A 172 5.62 4.35 11.20
C PHE A 172 5.13 5.16 10.01
N MET A 173 4.81 6.43 10.28
CA MET A 173 4.16 7.32 9.32
C MET A 173 5.19 8.24 8.68
N VAL A 174 5.33 8.17 7.36
CA VAL A 174 6.27 9.00 6.59
C VAL A 174 5.51 9.95 5.70
N ARG A 175 5.90 11.24 5.68
CA ARG A 175 5.38 12.18 4.68
C ARG A 175 6.09 11.92 3.35
N ALA A 176 5.33 11.93 2.26
CA ALA A 176 5.87 11.71 0.94
C ALA A 176 5.20 12.63 -0.08
N ARG A 177 5.93 12.99 -1.13
CA ARG A 177 5.41 13.72 -2.28
C ARG A 177 5.64 12.92 -3.56
N VAL A 178 4.66 12.89 -4.47
CA VAL A 178 4.91 12.33 -5.81
C VAL A 178 5.89 13.25 -6.51
N SER A 179 7.10 12.77 -6.79
CA SER A 179 8.15 13.53 -7.45
C SER A 179 8.09 13.41 -8.96
N ARG A 180 7.71 12.22 -9.48
CA ARG A 180 7.70 11.91 -10.92
C ARG A 180 6.68 10.82 -11.26
N ASP A 181 6.15 10.85 -12.48
CA ASP A 181 5.42 9.74 -13.10
C ASP A 181 6.36 9.02 -14.08
N ASP A 182 6.66 7.75 -13.82
CA ASP A 182 7.53 6.89 -14.63
C ASP A 182 6.75 6.05 -15.65
N GLY A 183 5.47 6.38 -15.91
CA GLY A 183 4.63 5.68 -16.86
C GLY A 183 4.32 4.25 -16.40
N GLU A 184 4.76 3.25 -17.18
CA GLU A 184 4.51 1.83 -16.89
C GLU A 184 5.29 1.32 -15.66
N HIS A 185 6.38 2.01 -15.30
CA HIS A 185 7.14 1.68 -14.11
C HIS A 185 6.43 2.14 -12.83
N GLY A 186 5.51 3.11 -12.90
CA GLY A 186 4.73 3.58 -11.76
C GLY A 186 5.01 5.03 -11.38
N LEU A 187 4.74 5.41 -10.13
CA LEU A 187 4.95 6.76 -9.60
C LEU A 187 6.09 6.75 -8.58
N ALA A 188 7.02 7.71 -8.72
CA ALA A 188 8.08 7.91 -7.76
C ALA A 188 7.60 8.83 -6.63
N LEU A 189 7.71 8.35 -5.39
CA LEU A 189 7.42 9.09 -4.17
C LEU A 189 8.73 9.44 -3.48
N ARG A 190 8.92 10.70 -3.12
CA ARG A 190 10.05 11.18 -2.31
C ARG A 190 9.59 11.38 -0.88
N PHE A 191 10.32 10.84 0.09
CA PHE A 191 10.05 11.05 1.50
C PHE A 191 10.52 12.44 1.95
N GLU A 192 9.75 13.06 2.84
CA GLU A 192 9.95 14.44 3.30
C GLU A 192 10.02 14.48 4.83
N GLY A 193 11.06 15.11 5.36
CA GLY A 193 11.18 15.36 6.81
C GLY A 193 11.19 14.09 7.67
N VAL A 194 11.80 13.01 7.19
CA VAL A 194 11.90 11.75 7.94
C VAL A 194 12.72 11.98 9.21
N ALA A 195 12.13 11.69 10.37
CA ALA A 195 12.83 11.79 11.65
C ALA A 195 14.01 10.80 11.70
N SER A 196 15.08 11.14 12.43
CA SER A 196 16.29 10.31 12.45
C SER A 196 16.05 8.88 12.93
N ASP A 197 15.12 8.66 13.85
CA ASP A 197 14.78 7.31 14.32
C ASP A 197 13.98 6.53 13.28
N ASP A 198 13.09 7.18 12.54
CA ASP A 198 12.34 6.57 11.43
C ASP A 198 13.25 6.29 10.24
N ALA A 199 14.24 7.16 9.96
CA ALA A 199 15.23 6.95 8.91
C ALA A 199 16.10 5.72 9.21
N ARG A 200 16.54 5.54 10.46
CA ARG A 200 17.25 4.32 10.87
C ARG A 200 16.40 3.07 10.71
N GLU A 201 15.10 3.16 10.99
CA GLU A 201 14.19 2.03 10.82
C GLU A 201 13.98 1.72 9.33
N LEU A 202 13.80 2.75 8.51
CA LEU A 202 13.70 2.62 7.07
C LEU A 202 14.96 1.99 6.47
N ASP A 203 16.15 2.39 6.93
CA ASP A 203 17.42 1.79 6.52
C ASP A 203 17.48 0.30 6.84
N LYS A 204 16.99 -0.13 8.02
CA LYS A 204 16.91 -1.56 8.36
C LYS A 204 15.96 -2.32 7.45
N ILE A 205 14.82 -1.72 7.10
CA ILE A 205 13.88 -2.34 6.16
C ILE A 205 14.58 -2.53 4.82
N VAL A 206 15.15 -1.46 4.26
CA VAL A 206 15.84 -1.48 2.97
C VAL A 206 16.99 -2.49 2.96
N ALA A 207 17.78 -2.55 4.04
CA ALA A 207 18.87 -3.51 4.18
C ALA A 207 18.41 -4.98 4.21
N ALA A 208 17.16 -5.23 4.59
CA ALA A 208 16.55 -6.57 4.62
C ALA A 208 15.82 -6.94 3.32
N LEU A 209 15.69 -6.01 2.36
CA LEU A 209 15.03 -6.29 1.10
C LEU A 209 15.96 -7.03 0.13
N PRO A 210 15.41 -7.88 -0.75
CA PRO A 210 16.15 -8.41 -1.88
C PRO A 210 16.73 -7.26 -2.69
N GLN A 211 18.04 -7.30 -2.96
CA GLN A 211 18.69 -6.28 -3.76
C GLN A 211 18.13 -6.34 -5.18
N VAL A 212 17.75 -5.18 -5.71
CA VAL A 212 17.45 -5.04 -7.14
C VAL A 212 18.81 -5.03 -7.82
N GLU A 213 19.19 -6.13 -8.47
CA GLU A 213 20.29 -6.06 -9.44
C GLU A 213 19.82 -5.08 -10.51
N ALA A 214 20.54 -3.96 -10.66
CA ALA A 214 20.31 -3.09 -11.79
C ALA A 214 20.66 -3.92 -13.02
N LEU A 215 19.62 -4.41 -13.70
CA LEU A 215 19.77 -4.92 -15.05
C LEU A 215 20.21 -3.70 -15.85
N ASP A 216 21.52 -3.60 -16.09
CA ASP A 216 22.04 -2.68 -17.09
C ASP A 216 21.32 -3.04 -18.39
N ASP A 217 20.50 -2.13 -18.90
CA ASP A 217 19.69 -2.29 -20.13
C ASP A 217 20.57 -2.48 -21.40
N ASP A 218 21.88 -2.70 -21.24
CA ASP A 218 22.87 -2.78 -22.32
C ASP A 218 23.32 -4.22 -22.66
N GLU A 219 22.82 -5.26 -21.97
CA GLU A 219 23.07 -6.65 -22.36
C GLU A 219 21.97 -7.24 -23.25
N CYS A 220 22.19 -7.08 -24.55
CA CYS A 220 21.57 -7.91 -25.59
C CYS A 220 21.71 -9.42 -25.25
N ALA A 221 20.58 -10.08 -24.99
CA ALA A 221 20.33 -11.50 -25.24
C ALA A 221 21.26 -12.52 -24.56
N GLY A 222 21.15 -12.65 -23.23
CA GLY A 222 21.55 -13.87 -22.52
C GLY A 222 20.32 -14.71 -22.14
N LEU A 223 20.02 -15.79 -22.87
CA LEU A 223 19.00 -16.77 -22.50
C LEU A 223 19.38 -17.47 -21.17
N GLY A 224 18.83 -17.00 -20.06
CA GLY A 224 18.89 -17.70 -18.77
C GLY A 224 17.62 -18.52 -18.56
N ALA A 225 17.67 -19.83 -18.80
CA ALA A 225 16.62 -20.76 -18.40
C ALA A 225 16.99 -21.39 -17.05
N VAL A 226 16.13 -21.25 -16.04
CA VAL A 226 16.26 -21.98 -14.77
C VAL A 226 15.49 -23.30 -14.91
N ILE A 227 16.22 -24.41 -14.95
CA ILE A 227 15.65 -25.75 -14.82
C ILE A 227 15.93 -26.20 -13.39
N SER A 228 14.88 -26.42 -12.61
CA SER A 228 14.98 -27.07 -11.30
C SER A 228 14.36 -28.46 -11.39
N GLU A 229 15.18 -29.49 -11.13
CA GLU A 229 14.76 -30.88 -11.03
C GLU A 229 14.34 -31.18 -9.58
N ILE A 230 13.14 -31.73 -9.40
CA ILE A 230 12.64 -32.21 -8.11
C ILE A 230 12.86 -33.72 -8.08
N VAL A 231 13.81 -34.19 -7.28
CA VAL A 231 14.03 -35.62 -7.03
C VAL A 231 13.21 -36.05 -5.82
N GLY A 232 12.22 -36.91 -6.03
CA GLY A 232 11.46 -37.54 -4.95
C GLY A 232 12.21 -38.74 -4.34
N PRO A 233 12.02 -39.04 -3.04
CA PRO A 233 12.59 -40.23 -2.41
C PRO A 233 11.91 -41.51 -2.95
N ALA A 234 12.73 -42.54 -3.20
CA ALA A 234 12.33 -43.86 -3.68
C ALA A 234 11.59 -44.69 -2.62
#